data_AF-A0AA43CQF0-F1
#
_entry.id   AF-A0AA43CQF0-F1
#
_cell.length_a   1.000
_cell.length_b   1.000
_cell.length_c   1.000
_cell.angle_alpha   90.00
_cell.angle_beta   90.00
_cell.angle_gamma   90.00
#
_symmetry.space_group_name_H-M   'P 1'
#
loop_
_entity.id
_entity.type
_entity.pdbx_description
1 polymer ?
#
loop_
_entity_poly.entity_id
_entity_poly.type
_entity_poly.pdbx_seq_one_letter_code
_entity_poly.pdbx_strand_id
1 'polypeptide(L)'
;MLKGISPLLNADVLYALRAMGHGDDLIIADTNFPSDSVARQTRLGKLLRIDNTSAAEAVGAVLSIMPLDTFVDDSAARMEIVGSPDEVP
;
A
#
# COMPACT_ATOMS: atom_id res chain seq x y z
N MET A 1 9.22 12.52 12.48
CA MET A 1 7.77 12.81 12.47
C MET A 1 7.54 14.22 11.93
N LEU A 2 6.40 14.46 11.29
CA LEU A 2 5.98 15.77 10.79
C LEU A 2 4.57 16.09 11.33
N LYS A 3 4.22 17.37 11.44
CA LYS A 3 2.89 17.78 11.95
C LYS A 3 1.81 17.40 10.92
N GLY A 4 0.75 16.74 11.37
CA GLY A 4 -0.39 16.36 10.52
C GLY A 4 -0.13 15.18 9.57
N ILE A 5 0.99 14.47 9.69
CA ILE A 5 1.33 13.31 8.87
C ILE A 5 1.55 12.11 9.80
N SER A 6 0.97 10.96 9.46
CA SER A 6 1.14 9.73 10.24
C SER A 6 2.64 9.41 10.42
N PRO A 7 3.11 9.14 11.65
CA PRO A 7 4.53 8.83 11.89
C PRO A 7 4.96 7.48 11.30
N LEU A 8 4.02 6.63 10.90
CA LEU A 8 4.30 5.38 10.19
C LEU A 8 4.86 5.62 8.78
N LEU A 9 4.58 6.79 8.19
CA LEU A 9 5.05 7.15 6.86
C LEU A 9 6.47 7.71 6.93
N ASN A 10 7.45 6.85 6.69
CA ASN A 10 8.85 7.29 6.55
C ASN A 10 9.08 8.07 5.25
N ALA A 11 10.28 8.62 5.09
CA ALA A 11 10.62 9.50 3.97
C ALA A 11 10.49 8.83 2.60
N ASP A 12 10.88 7.56 2.47
CA ASP A 12 10.78 6.81 1.21
C ASP A 12 9.31 6.55 0.82
N VAL A 13 8.46 6.19 1.80
CA VAL A 13 7.02 5.99 1.58
C VAL A 13 6.36 7.32 1.20
N LEU A 14 6.65 8.41 1.91
CA LEU A 14 6.12 9.74 1.57
C LEU A 14 6.52 10.19 0.17
N TYR A 15 7.77 9.94 -0.22
CA TYR A 15 8.25 10.23 -1.57
C TYR A 15 7.45 9.46 -2.62
N ALA A 16 7.28 8.15 -2.44
CA ALA A 16 6.52 7.32 -3.36
C ALA A 16 5.07 7.80 -3.52
N LEU A 17 4.36 7.96 -2.40
CA LEU A 17 2.96 8.41 -2.40
C LEU A 17 2.80 9.78 -3.07
N ARG A 18 3.74 10.71 -2.86
CA ARG A 18 3.65 12.04 -3.45
C ARG A 18 4.02 12.08 -4.94
N ALA A 19 4.82 11.11 -5.40
CA ALA A 19 5.27 11.00 -6.79
C ALA A 19 4.29 10.23 -7.69
N MET A 20 3.36 9.46 -7.10
CA MET A 20 2.31 8.75 -7.82
C MET A 20 1.40 9.72 -8.59
N GLY A 21 1.06 9.34 -9.82
CA GLY A 21 0.05 9.98 -10.66
C GLY A 21 -1.35 9.41 -10.42
N HIS A 22 -2.33 9.97 -11.12
CA HIS A 22 -3.67 9.41 -11.14
C HIS A 22 -3.66 8.06 -11.88
N GLY A 23 -4.23 7.04 -11.24
CA GLY A 23 -4.25 5.66 -11.74
C GLY A 23 -2.97 4.87 -11.47
N ASP A 24 -1.98 5.41 -10.74
CA ASP A 24 -0.87 4.60 -10.24
C ASP A 24 -1.32 3.74 -9.05
N ASP A 25 -0.88 2.48 -9.04
CA ASP A 25 -1.20 1.52 -8.00
C ASP A 25 -0.05 1.31 -7.00
N LEU A 26 -0.41 0.89 -5.78
CA LEU A 26 0.52 0.34 -4.80
C LEU A 26 -0.05 -0.91 -4.14
N ILE A 27 0.83 -1.70 -3.54
CA ILE A 27 0.46 -2.92 -2.81
C ILE A 27 0.87 -2.74 -1.35
N ILE A 28 -0.07 -2.96 -0.42
CA ILE A 28 0.25 -3.22 0.99
C ILE A 28 0.39 -4.73 1.14
N ALA A 29 1.61 -5.20 1.40
CA ALA A 29 1.95 -6.60 1.45
C ALA A 29 2.16 -7.07 2.89
N ASP A 30 1.69 -8.28 3.21
CA ASP A 30 2.00 -8.94 4.47
C ASP A 30 3.41 -9.56 4.43
N THR A 31 3.81 -10.23 5.50
CA THR A 31 5.12 -10.88 5.58
C THR A 31 5.21 -12.19 4.79
N ASN A 32 4.10 -12.71 4.26
CA ASN A 32 4.04 -13.94 3.48
C ASN A 32 4.17 -13.65 1.97
N PHE A 33 3.78 -12.46 1.53
CA PHE A 33 3.89 -12.02 0.14
C PHE A 33 5.37 -11.92 -0.30
N PRO A 34 5.72 -12.35 -1.53
CA PRO A 34 7.09 -12.33 -2.05
C PRO A 34 7.55 -10.91 -2.47
N SER A 35 7.51 -10.00 -1.51
CA SER A 35 7.71 -8.55 -1.66
C SER A 35 9.04 -8.19 -2.33
N ASP A 36 10.14 -8.86 -1.96
CA ASP A 36 11.45 -8.61 -2.54
C ASP A 36 11.51 -8.82 -4.06
N SER A 37 10.97 -9.94 -4.56
CA SER A 37 10.96 -10.22 -6.01
C SER A 37 10.00 -9.35 -6.78
N VAL A 38 8.84 -9.04 -6.19
CA VAL A 38 7.82 -8.21 -6.84
C VAL A 38 8.28 -6.76 -6.90
N ALA A 39 8.86 -6.22 -5.82
CA ALA A 39 9.31 -4.84 -5.76
C ALA A 39 10.40 -4.50 -6.80
N ARG A 40 11.22 -5.47 -7.20
CA ARG A 40 12.22 -5.30 -8.28
C ARG A 40 11.58 -5.06 -9.66
N GLN A 41 10.31 -5.43 -9.83
CA GLN A 41 9.54 -5.27 -11.07
C GLN A 41 8.66 -4.00 -11.05
N THR A 42 8.52 -3.34 -9.89
CA THR A 42 7.73 -2.10 -9.80
C THR A 42 8.55 -0.91 -10.28
N ARG A 43 7.87 0.25 -10.40
CA ARG A 43 8.50 1.50 -10.85
C ARG A 43 9.68 1.93 -9.96
N LEU A 44 9.64 1.62 -8.67
CA LEU A 44 10.70 1.99 -7.72
C LEU A 44 11.87 1.00 -7.71
N GLY A 45 11.68 -0.23 -8.21
CA GLY A 45 12.72 -1.27 -8.24
C GLY A 45 13.24 -1.72 -6.87
N LYS A 46 12.66 -1.24 -5.77
CA LYS A 46 13.06 -1.52 -4.38
C LYS A 46 11.83 -1.68 -3.48
N LEU A 47 11.97 -2.53 -2.45
CA LEU A 47 10.93 -2.71 -1.43
C LEU A 47 10.91 -1.50 -0.48
N LEU A 48 9.73 -0.93 -0.27
CA LEU A 48 9.47 0.04 0.79
C LEU A 48 8.93 -0.69 2.02
N ARG A 49 9.23 -0.17 3.22
CA ARG A 49 8.86 -0.82 4.48
C ARG A 49 8.08 0.12 5.39
N ILE A 50 7.03 -0.39 6.00
CA ILE A 50 6.39 0.14 7.21
C ILE A 50 6.40 -1.01 8.20
N ASP A 51 7.45 -1.07 9.02
CA ASP A 51 7.72 -2.25 9.85
C ASP A 51 6.89 -2.26 11.15
N ASN A 52 6.61 -3.46 11.64
CA ASN A 52 6.01 -3.73 12.96
C ASN A 52 4.64 -3.08 13.19
N THR A 53 3.75 -3.13 12.19
CA THR A 53 2.37 -2.64 12.29
C THR A 53 1.43 -3.61 11.57
N SER A 54 0.12 -3.51 11.84
CA SER A 54 -0.88 -4.27 11.10
C SER A 54 -1.12 -3.70 9.69
N ALA A 55 -1.63 -4.53 8.78
CA ALA A 55 -2.05 -4.06 7.47
C ALA A 55 -3.11 -2.95 7.56
N ALA A 56 -4.04 -3.04 8.52
CA ALA A 56 -5.06 -2.04 8.76
C ALA A 56 -4.47 -0.67 9.15
N GLU A 57 -3.49 -0.64 10.05
CA GLU A 57 -2.79 0.60 10.44
C GLU A 57 -1.96 1.18 9.29
N ALA A 58 -1.27 0.32 8.52
CA ALA A 58 -0.51 0.74 7.34
C ALA A 58 -1.43 1.37 6.27
N VAL A 59 -2.55 0.72 5.95
CA VAL A 59 -3.57 1.25 5.03
C VAL A 59 -4.12 2.57 5.55
N GLY A 60 -4.48 2.65 6.84
CA GLY A 60 -4.96 3.89 7.46
C GLY A 60 -3.96 5.04 7.38
N ALA A 61 -2.67 4.75 7.56
CA ALA A 61 -1.61 5.75 7.39
C ALA A 61 -1.49 6.22 5.93
N VAL A 62 -1.50 5.31 4.96
CA VAL A 62 -1.43 5.65 3.53
C VAL A 62 -2.63 6.49 3.10
N LEU A 63 -3.85 6.04 3.42
CA LEU A 63 -5.09 6.73 3.06
C LEU A 63 -5.29 8.07 3.78
N SER A 64 -4.50 8.36 4.83
CA SER A 64 -4.51 9.68 5.45
C SER A 64 -3.99 10.79 4.52
N ILE A 65 -3.26 10.43 3.45
CA ILE A 65 -2.69 11.39 2.49
C ILE A 65 -2.87 10.99 1.01
N MET A 66 -3.17 9.73 0.71
CA MET A 66 -3.37 9.25 -0.66
C MET A 66 -4.88 9.10 -0.96
N PRO A 67 -5.44 9.88 -1.89
CA PRO A 67 -6.82 9.69 -2.32
C PRO A 67 -6.95 8.41 -3.16
N LEU A 68 -8.05 7.68 -2.98
CA LEU A 68 -8.42 6.60 -3.88
C LEU A 68 -9.10 7.13 -5.13
N ASP A 69 -8.98 6.38 -6.22
CA ASP A 69 -9.64 6.71 -7.47
C ASP A 69 -11.16 6.50 -7.36
N THR A 70 -11.93 7.55 -7.62
CA THR A 70 -13.39 7.53 -7.62
C THR A 70 -14.00 7.37 -9.00
N PHE A 71 -13.19 7.22 -10.05
CA PHE A 71 -13.63 7.01 -11.42
C PHE A 71 -13.71 5.52 -11.80
N VAL A 72 -13.31 4.63 -10.90
CA VAL A 72 -13.36 3.17 -11.05
C VAL A 72 -14.06 2.53 -9.86
N ASP A 73 -14.68 1.37 -10.08
CA ASP A 73 -15.42 0.64 -9.04
C ASP A 73 -14.49 -0.17 -8.11
N ASP A 74 -13.26 -0.44 -8.55
CA ASP A 74 -12.31 -1.37 -7.95
C ASP A 74 -10.99 -0.69 -7.53
N SER A 75 -11.05 0.55 -7.03
CA SER A 75 -9.87 1.30 -6.57
C SER A 75 -9.17 0.74 -5.33
N ALA A 76 -9.71 -0.35 -4.76
CA ALA A 76 -9.04 -1.17 -3.77
C ALA A 76 -9.39 -2.65 -4.01
N ALA A 77 -8.35 -3.49 -4.08
CA ALA A 77 -8.47 -4.93 -4.25
C ALA A 77 -7.81 -5.69 -3.10
N ARG A 78 -8.26 -6.92 -2.87
CA ARG A 78 -7.65 -7.89 -1.94
C ARG A 78 -7.37 -9.20 -2.67
N MET A 79 -6.50 -10.02 -2.09
CA MET A 79 -6.40 -11.41 -2.51
C MET A 79 -7.65 -12.18 -2.08
N GLU A 80 -8.17 -13.00 -2.99
CA GLU A 80 -9.22 -13.97 -2.69
C GLU A 80 -8.68 -15.11 -1.84
N ILE A 81 -9.52 -15.64 -0.94
CA ILE A 81 -9.20 -16.88 -0.24
C ILE A 81 -9.36 -18.02 -1.26
N VAL A 82 -8.36 -18.92 -1.32
CA VAL A 82 -8.37 -20.06 -2.25
C VAL A 82 -9.60 -20.92 -2.02
N GLY A 83 -10.48 -20.99 -3.02
CA GLY A 83 -11.74 -21.76 -2.95
C GLY A 83 -12.91 -21.04 -2.28
N SER A 84 -12.70 -19.83 -1.74
CA SER A 84 -13.72 -19.02 -1.04
C SER A 84 -13.58 -17.53 -1.42
N PRO A 85 -13.89 -17.12 -2.66
CA PRO A 85 -13.62 -15.75 -3.14
C PRO A 85 -14.34 -14.66 -2.34
N ASP A 86 -15.57 -14.91 -1.89
CA ASP A 86 -16.40 -13.94 -1.16
C ASP A 86 -16.06 -13.83 0.34
N GLU A 87 -15.21 -14.72 0.87
CA GLU A 87 -14.86 -14.74 2.28
C GLU A 87 -13.81 -13.65 2.61
N VAL A 88 -14.04 -12.94 3.72
CA VAL A 88 -13.16 -11.88 4.24
C VAL A 88 -12.58 -12.35 5.59
N PRO A 89 -11.25 -12.46 5.73
CA PRO A 89 -10.59 -12.89 6.97
C PRO A 89 -10.81 -11.97 8.17
#